data_AF-A0A0S2SE79-F1
#
_entry.id   AF-A0A0S2SE79-F1
#
_cell.length_a   1.000
_cell.length_b   1.000
_cell.length_c   1.000
_cell.angle_alpha   90.00
_cell.angle_beta   90.00
_cell.angle_gamma   90.00
#
_symmetry.space_group_name_H-M   'P 1'
#
loop_
_entity.id
_entity.type
_entity.pdbx_description
1 polymer ?
#
loop_
_entity_poly.entity_id
_entity_poly.type
_entity_poly.pdbx_seq_one_letter_code
_entity_poly.pdbx_strand_id
1 'polypeptide(L)'
;MTFDAFTKGLLDRFRPALPEPFNSPGTYQIVTPFRRDYEDFLERHGYHGVRVQQLEGRLLLTDLPIDLSNGSEVHRALADYWHEQFFGGDEISLSFPMINRLVKLLLQENAYIRRALQATYPIVFLDEYQDTTYAQYDLLQTAFDGSDAVFTAVGDDKQRIMGWAGAMNDAFDQFENDFGARRITLLSNWRSHADLVLIQHEIARRIDGNVEAVQAQGTREIEGEVSAIWQFRNADDENNYLAEWVRREVQSGRVAPHDVAILIRMRADQVEGEIAPAFAARGLRIRNAARSVGEIR
;
A
#
# COMPACT_ATOMS: atom_id res chain seq x y z
N MET A 1 -2.46 8.45 9.74
CA MET A 1 -1.04 8.52 9.34
C MET A 1 -0.71 7.19 8.71
N THR A 2 -0.09 7.14 7.53
CA THR A 2 0.31 5.86 6.92
C THR A 2 1.56 5.31 7.60
N PHE A 3 1.80 4.01 7.47
CA PHE A 3 3.00 3.37 8.02
C PHE A 3 4.27 4.02 7.44
N ASP A 4 4.31 4.24 6.13
CA ASP A 4 5.46 4.86 5.47
C ASP A 4 5.69 6.31 5.91
N ALA A 5 4.64 7.08 6.18
CA ALA A 5 4.77 8.44 6.72
C ALA A 5 5.32 8.42 8.15
N PHE A 6 4.93 7.43 8.97
CA PHE A 6 5.48 7.23 10.31
C PHE A 6 6.98 6.89 10.24
N THR A 7 7.36 5.90 9.42
CA THR A 7 8.75 5.49 9.22
C THR A 7 9.60 6.66 8.71
N LYS A 8 9.14 7.40 7.69
CA LYS A 8 9.81 8.59 7.18
C LYS A 8 10.03 9.63 8.28
N GLY A 9 9.01 9.90 9.09
CA GLY A 9 9.10 10.87 10.19
C GLY A 9 10.15 10.50 11.24
N LEU A 10 10.35 9.20 11.50
CA LEU A 10 11.44 8.73 12.38
C LEU A 10 12.82 8.98 11.76
N LEU A 11 12.98 8.66 10.47
CA LEU A 11 14.22 8.92 9.77
C LEU A 11 14.55 10.42 9.76
N ASP A 12 13.60 11.27 9.38
CA ASP A 12 13.79 12.73 9.30
C ASP A 12 14.26 13.32 10.63
N ARG A 13 13.72 12.84 11.75
CA ARG A 13 14.04 13.36 13.08
C ARG A 13 15.35 12.83 13.62
N PHE A 14 15.68 11.58 13.34
CA PHE A 14 16.71 10.84 14.08
C PHE A 14 17.84 10.27 13.20
N ARG A 15 17.87 10.57 11.91
CA ARG A 15 18.95 10.14 11.01
C ARG A 15 20.38 10.41 11.54
N PRO A 16 20.70 11.53 12.21
CA PRO A 16 22.04 11.72 12.77
C PRO A 16 22.46 10.68 13.82
N ALA A 17 21.51 9.94 14.40
CA ALA A 17 21.76 8.88 15.38
C ALA A 17 21.99 7.50 14.75
N LEU A 18 21.95 7.37 13.41
CA LEU A 18 22.38 6.16 12.71
C LEU A 18 23.90 5.96 12.81
N PRO A 19 24.39 4.73 12.67
CA PRO A 19 25.82 4.48 12.48
C PRO A 19 26.29 4.99 11.10
N GLU A 20 27.60 5.22 10.98
CA GLU A 20 28.23 5.47 9.69
C GLU A 20 28.05 4.24 8.77
N PRO A 21 27.85 4.45 7.46
CA PRO A 21 27.84 5.74 6.77
C PRO A 21 26.43 6.35 6.62
N PHE A 22 25.41 5.77 7.25
CA PHE A 22 24.00 6.15 7.05
C PHE A 22 23.58 7.46 7.71
N ASN A 23 24.37 7.94 8.68
CA ASN A 23 24.25 9.27 9.29
C ASN A 23 24.84 10.41 8.44
N SER A 24 25.28 10.13 7.21
CA SER A 24 25.88 11.14 6.32
C SER A 24 25.05 12.44 6.29
N PRO A 25 25.68 13.61 6.45
CA PRO A 25 24.97 14.88 6.39
C PRO A 25 24.48 15.15 4.97
N GLY A 26 23.26 15.69 4.83
CA GLY A 26 22.69 16.05 3.52
C GLY A 26 21.20 15.79 3.43
N THR A 27 20.55 16.34 2.40
CA THR A 27 19.17 16.01 2.02
C THR A 27 19.12 14.63 1.36
N TYR A 28 17.94 14.04 1.38
CA TYR A 28 17.65 12.84 0.59
C TYR A 28 16.34 13.06 -0.16
N GLN A 29 16.23 12.43 -1.33
CA GLN A 29 15.02 12.38 -2.11
C GLN A 29 14.39 10.99 -2.02
N ILE A 30 13.05 10.95 -2.05
CA ILE A 30 12.32 9.69 -2.11
C ILE A 30 12.16 9.28 -3.56
N VAL A 31 12.59 8.07 -3.90
CA VAL A 31 12.50 7.51 -5.25
C VAL A 31 11.61 6.27 -5.25
N THR A 32 10.93 6.04 -6.39
CA THR A 32 10.15 4.83 -6.65
C THR A 32 10.74 4.13 -7.87
N PRO A 33 11.78 3.30 -7.69
CA PRO A 33 12.46 2.65 -8.81
C PRO A 33 11.49 1.73 -9.56
N PHE A 34 11.50 1.84 -10.88
CA PHE A 34 10.84 0.89 -11.75
C PHE A 34 11.75 -0.32 -11.98
N ARG A 35 11.15 -1.42 -12.46
CA ARG A 35 11.88 -2.63 -12.82
C ARG A 35 13.11 -2.35 -13.70
N ARG A 36 12.98 -1.44 -14.66
CA ARG A 36 14.05 -1.07 -15.59
C ARG A 36 15.25 -0.45 -14.86
N ASP A 37 15.03 0.33 -13.80
CA ASP A 37 16.11 0.95 -13.05
C ASP A 37 17.00 -0.11 -12.36
N TYR A 38 16.39 -1.19 -11.86
CA TYR A 38 17.14 -2.33 -11.33
C TYR A 38 17.85 -3.13 -12.43
N GLU A 39 17.25 -3.29 -13.61
CA GLU A 39 17.88 -3.96 -14.75
C GLU A 39 19.14 -3.20 -15.21
N ASP A 40 19.02 -1.88 -15.38
CA ASP A 40 20.13 -0.99 -15.76
C ASP A 40 21.23 -0.95 -14.69
N PHE A 41 20.87 -1.02 -13.40
CA PHE A 41 21.82 -1.16 -12.29
C PHE A 41 22.62 -2.46 -12.38
N LEU A 42 21.93 -3.60 -12.50
CA LEU A 42 22.54 -4.93 -12.55
C LEU A 42 23.47 -5.09 -13.76
N GLU A 43 23.07 -4.55 -14.91
CA GLU A 43 23.89 -4.55 -16.13
C GLU A 43 25.16 -3.71 -15.95
N ARG A 44 25.06 -2.46 -15.44
CA ARG A 44 26.22 -1.60 -15.19
C ARG A 44 27.25 -2.23 -14.25
N HIS A 45 26.78 -2.95 -13.23
CA HIS A 45 27.64 -3.56 -12.19
C HIS A 45 28.07 -4.99 -12.54
N GLY A 46 27.66 -5.52 -13.69
CA GLY A 46 28.07 -6.86 -14.15
C GLY A 46 27.42 -8.02 -13.39
N TYR A 47 26.29 -7.79 -12.71
CA TYR A 47 25.57 -8.80 -11.92
C TYR A 47 24.62 -9.65 -12.78
N HIS A 48 25.17 -10.36 -13.77
CA HIS A 48 24.37 -11.15 -14.72
C HIS A 48 23.67 -12.38 -14.09
N GLY A 49 24.14 -12.84 -12.93
CA GLY A 49 23.53 -13.96 -12.18
C GLY A 49 22.36 -13.57 -11.28
N VAL A 50 22.13 -12.27 -11.06
CA VAL A 50 21.12 -11.76 -10.13
C VAL A 50 19.89 -11.32 -10.92
N ARG A 51 18.72 -11.86 -10.57
CA ARG A 51 17.44 -11.36 -11.11
C ARG A 51 16.93 -10.18 -10.30
N VAL A 52 16.22 -9.25 -10.94
CA VAL A 52 15.58 -8.10 -10.31
C VAL A 52 14.73 -8.51 -9.10
N GLN A 53 13.90 -9.54 -9.24
CA GLN A 53 13.05 -10.01 -8.14
C GLN A 53 13.86 -10.49 -6.92
N GLN A 54 15.08 -11.02 -7.15
CA GLN A 54 15.96 -11.44 -6.07
C GLN A 54 16.54 -10.23 -5.35
N LEU A 55 16.95 -9.18 -6.08
CA LEU A 55 17.45 -7.95 -5.49
C LEU A 55 16.35 -7.22 -4.71
N GLU A 56 15.18 -7.02 -5.31
CA GLU A 56 14.02 -6.39 -4.66
C GLU A 56 13.60 -7.14 -3.39
N GLY A 57 13.52 -8.47 -3.47
CA GLY A 57 13.23 -9.31 -2.32
C GLY A 57 14.27 -9.17 -1.22
N ARG A 58 15.57 -9.08 -1.55
CA ARG A 58 16.62 -8.87 -0.54
C ARG A 58 16.60 -7.46 0.05
N LEU A 59 16.27 -6.44 -0.74
CA LEU A 59 16.12 -5.06 -0.25
C LEU A 59 15.03 -4.96 0.83
N LEU A 60 13.95 -5.74 0.68
CA LEU A 60 12.83 -5.78 1.64
C LEU A 60 13.16 -6.53 2.93
N LEU A 61 14.10 -7.48 2.91
CA LEU A 61 14.27 -8.48 3.98
C LEU A 61 15.64 -8.42 4.69
N THR A 62 16.65 -7.81 4.08
CA THR A 62 18.03 -7.89 4.59
C THR A 62 18.30 -6.79 5.59
N ASP A 63 18.78 -7.17 6.77
CA ASP A 63 19.20 -6.23 7.80
C ASP A 63 20.49 -5.49 7.42
N LEU A 64 20.65 -4.30 8.00
CA LEU A 64 21.86 -3.51 7.90
C LEU A 64 22.71 -3.72 9.16
N PRO A 65 24.05 -3.72 9.08
CA PRO A 65 24.84 -3.76 7.84
C PRO A 65 24.69 -5.10 7.10
N ILE A 66 24.82 -5.07 5.77
CA ILE A 66 24.66 -6.27 4.94
C ILE A 66 25.82 -7.23 5.22
N ASP A 67 25.50 -8.47 5.59
CA ASP A 67 26.49 -9.53 5.76
C ASP A 67 27.00 -10.04 4.41
N LEU A 68 28.29 -9.82 4.15
CA LEU A 68 28.99 -10.24 2.93
C LEU A 68 29.85 -11.50 3.12
N SER A 69 29.85 -12.10 4.32
CA SER A 69 30.74 -13.21 4.68
C SER A 69 30.50 -14.48 3.85
N ASN A 70 29.25 -14.69 3.40
CA ASN A 70 28.85 -15.89 2.65
C ASN A 70 29.20 -15.84 1.15
N GLY A 71 29.79 -14.74 0.65
CA GLY A 71 30.17 -14.58 -0.76
C GLY A 71 28.99 -14.53 -1.75
N SER A 72 27.76 -14.36 -1.27
CA SER A 72 26.56 -14.33 -2.10
C SER A 72 26.59 -13.16 -3.08
N GLU A 73 26.48 -13.47 -4.38
CA GLU A 73 26.44 -12.47 -5.44
C GLU A 73 25.31 -11.46 -5.25
N VAL A 74 24.12 -11.92 -4.80
CA VAL A 74 22.99 -11.01 -4.55
C VAL A 74 23.20 -10.11 -3.32
N HIS A 75 23.96 -10.54 -2.31
CA HIS A 75 24.29 -9.66 -1.17
C HIS A 75 25.30 -8.60 -1.57
N ARG A 76 26.27 -8.94 -2.44
CA ARG A 76 27.18 -7.96 -3.04
C ARG A 76 26.44 -6.96 -3.91
N ALA A 77 25.54 -7.44 -4.79
CA ALA A 77 24.68 -6.57 -5.59
C ALA A 77 23.81 -5.64 -4.72
N LEU A 78 23.27 -6.15 -3.61
CA LEU A 78 22.52 -5.33 -2.66
C LEU A 78 23.41 -4.27 -2.00
N ALA A 79 24.61 -4.62 -1.53
CA ALA A 79 25.53 -3.68 -0.92
C ALA A 79 25.97 -2.58 -1.89
N ASP A 80 26.29 -2.94 -3.13
CA ASP A 80 26.61 -1.98 -4.19
C ASP A 80 25.41 -1.08 -4.52
N TYR A 81 24.19 -1.64 -4.52
CA TYR A 81 22.98 -0.86 -4.72
C TYR A 81 22.80 0.19 -3.62
N TRP A 82 22.93 -0.19 -2.35
CA TRP A 82 22.92 0.76 -1.22
C TRP A 82 24.01 1.81 -1.36
N HIS A 83 25.22 1.41 -1.78
CA HIS A 83 26.32 2.33 -1.98
C HIS A 83 26.04 3.35 -3.09
N GLU A 84 25.56 2.92 -4.26
CA GLU A 84 25.16 3.83 -5.35
C GLU A 84 24.05 4.78 -4.92
N GLN A 85 23.04 4.29 -4.19
CA GLN A 85 21.94 5.13 -3.74
C GLN A 85 22.37 6.20 -2.72
N PHE A 86 23.40 5.94 -1.91
CA PHE A 86 23.92 6.89 -0.93
C PHE A 86 25.03 7.81 -1.48
N PHE A 87 25.84 7.34 -2.41
CA PHE A 87 27.08 8.02 -2.81
C PHE A 87 27.25 8.21 -4.32
N GLY A 88 26.31 7.72 -5.14
CA GLY A 88 26.39 7.77 -6.60
C GLY A 88 25.93 9.08 -7.24
N GLY A 89 25.27 9.97 -6.48
CA GLY A 89 24.74 11.23 -6.98
C GLY A 89 24.91 12.39 -6.01
N ASP A 90 24.41 13.57 -6.39
CA ASP A 90 24.48 14.80 -5.59
C ASP A 90 23.59 14.74 -4.33
N GLU A 91 22.49 13.98 -4.41
CA GLU A 91 21.58 13.71 -3.29
C GLU A 91 21.41 12.20 -3.06
N ILE A 92 21.14 11.85 -1.81
CA ILE A 92 20.87 10.47 -1.40
C ILE A 92 19.49 10.07 -1.90
N SER A 93 19.39 8.95 -2.58
CA SER A 93 18.14 8.45 -3.16
C SER A 93 17.62 7.27 -2.32
N LEU A 94 16.46 7.44 -1.67
CA LEU A 94 15.89 6.40 -0.80
C LEU A 94 14.52 5.95 -1.31
N SER A 95 14.37 4.64 -1.49
CA SER A 95 13.05 4.04 -1.64
C SER A 95 12.43 3.75 -0.26
N PHE A 96 11.10 3.60 -0.19
CA PHE A 96 10.44 3.25 1.08
C PHE A 96 10.96 1.96 1.74
N PRO A 97 11.29 0.88 0.99
CA PRO A 97 12.00 -0.26 1.56
C PRO A 97 13.31 0.13 2.25
N MET A 98 14.12 0.99 1.66
CA MET A 98 15.37 1.46 2.27
C MET A 98 15.12 2.27 3.53
N ILE A 99 14.13 3.17 3.53
CA ILE A 99 13.76 3.95 4.72
C ILE A 99 13.35 2.99 5.86
N ASN A 100 12.56 1.95 5.59
CA ASN A 100 12.20 0.94 6.59
C ASN A 100 13.43 0.23 7.18
N ARG A 101 14.38 -0.20 6.34
CA ARG A 101 15.62 -0.86 6.78
C ARG A 101 16.50 0.07 7.63
N LEU A 102 16.62 1.35 7.25
CA LEU A 102 17.35 2.35 8.01
C LEU A 102 16.72 2.62 9.37
N VAL A 103 15.39 2.77 9.43
CA VAL A 103 14.71 3.01 10.70
C VAL A 103 14.77 1.76 11.60
N LYS A 104 14.71 0.56 11.04
CA LYS A 104 14.96 -0.67 11.80
C LYS A 104 16.34 -0.62 12.46
N LEU A 105 17.39 -0.34 11.69
CA LEU A 105 18.76 -0.19 12.20
C LEU A 105 18.84 0.89 13.29
N LEU A 106 18.21 2.05 13.07
CA LEU A 106 18.16 3.13 14.06
C LEU A 106 17.60 2.65 15.40
N LEU A 107 16.51 1.89 15.39
CA LEU A 107 15.85 1.42 16.60
C LEU A 107 16.60 0.26 17.28
N GLN A 108 17.34 -0.54 16.52
CA GLN A 108 18.23 -1.57 17.05
C GLN A 108 19.46 -0.95 17.74
N GLU A 109 20.08 0.06 17.12
CA GLU A 109 21.28 0.72 17.63
C GLU A 109 20.98 1.74 18.74
N ASN A 110 19.77 2.31 18.78
CA ASN A 110 19.41 3.36 19.73
C ASN A 110 18.20 3.00 20.60
N ALA A 111 18.49 2.32 21.72
CA ALA A 111 17.48 1.96 22.70
C ALA A 111 16.74 3.15 23.33
N TYR A 112 17.33 4.36 23.36
CA TYR A 112 16.64 5.54 23.90
C TYR A 112 15.50 6.00 22.99
N ILE A 113 15.74 6.03 21.67
CA ILE A 113 14.70 6.35 20.68
C ILE A 113 13.61 5.29 20.75
N ARG A 114 13.99 4.00 20.76
CA ARG A 114 13.02 2.89 20.87
C ARG A 114 12.15 3.00 22.12
N ARG A 115 12.75 3.20 23.30
CA ARG A 115 12.00 3.38 24.56
C ARG A 115 11.10 4.61 24.53
N ALA A 116 11.56 5.70 23.92
CA ALA A 116 10.73 6.91 23.78
C ALA A 116 9.51 6.63 22.90
N LEU A 117 9.64 5.87 21.80
CA LEU A 117 8.51 5.45 20.98
C LEU A 117 7.53 4.57 21.76
N GLN A 118 8.04 3.57 22.48
CA GLN A 118 7.23 2.67 23.31
C GLN A 118 6.46 3.44 24.38
N ALA A 119 7.08 4.43 25.03
CA ALA A 119 6.42 5.30 26.01
C ALA A 119 5.40 6.27 25.37
N THR A 120 5.63 6.67 24.12
CA THR A 120 4.72 7.57 23.37
C THR A 120 3.49 6.83 22.88
N TYR A 121 3.64 5.57 22.48
CA TYR A 121 2.59 4.76 21.84
C TYR A 121 2.32 3.48 22.64
N PRO A 122 1.75 3.57 23.86
CA PRO A 122 1.40 2.39 24.64
C PRO A 122 0.21 1.61 24.05
N ILE A 123 -0.54 2.21 23.12
CA ILE A 123 -1.67 1.58 22.42
C ILE A 123 -1.53 1.90 20.94
N VAL A 124 -1.49 0.86 20.10
CA VAL A 124 -1.25 0.95 18.66
C VAL A 124 -2.40 0.33 17.89
N PHE A 125 -2.99 1.11 16.98
CA PHE A 125 -4.00 0.65 16.04
C PHE A 125 -3.38 0.52 14.65
N LEU A 126 -3.52 -0.64 14.04
CA LEU A 126 -3.07 -0.94 12.69
C LEU A 126 -4.32 -1.12 11.83
N ASP A 127 -4.52 -0.23 10.87
CA ASP A 127 -5.63 -0.28 9.91
C ASP A 127 -5.15 -0.84 8.57
N GLU A 128 -6.07 -1.40 7.77
CA GLU A 128 -5.76 -2.07 6.49
C GLU A 128 -4.65 -3.12 6.61
N TYR A 129 -4.65 -3.87 7.72
CA TYR A 129 -3.54 -4.75 8.10
C TYR A 129 -3.25 -5.87 7.08
N GLN A 130 -4.23 -6.26 6.25
CA GLN A 130 -4.05 -7.24 5.18
C GLN A 130 -2.99 -6.84 4.13
N ASP A 131 -2.73 -5.54 3.98
CA ASP A 131 -1.77 -5.00 3.02
C ASP A 131 -0.39 -4.72 3.66
N THR A 132 -0.20 -5.09 4.94
CA THR A 132 1.08 -4.94 5.64
C THR A 132 2.17 -5.76 4.96
N THR A 133 3.25 -5.09 4.57
CA THR A 133 4.44 -5.75 4.01
C THR A 133 5.32 -6.33 5.10
N TYR A 134 6.17 -7.31 4.75
CA TYR A 134 7.14 -7.87 5.70
C TYR A 134 8.02 -6.79 6.34
N ALA A 135 8.43 -5.79 5.55
CA ALA A 135 9.29 -4.72 6.07
C ALA A 135 8.59 -3.85 7.13
N GLN A 136 7.30 -3.59 6.94
CA GLN A 136 6.51 -2.83 7.91
C GLN A 136 6.26 -3.67 9.17
N TYR A 137 5.91 -4.95 9.01
CA TYR A 137 5.73 -5.87 10.13
C TYR A 137 7.00 -6.02 10.98
N ASP A 138 8.14 -6.26 10.33
CA ASP A 138 9.45 -6.41 10.97
C ASP A 138 9.89 -5.12 11.69
N LEU A 139 9.60 -3.93 11.10
CA LEU A 139 9.85 -2.66 11.79
C LEU A 139 8.96 -2.52 13.03
N LEU A 140 7.67 -2.90 12.94
CA LEU A 140 6.75 -2.84 14.07
C LEU A 140 7.24 -3.70 15.23
N GLN A 141 7.63 -4.95 14.94
CA GLN A 141 8.22 -5.85 15.92
C GLN A 141 9.47 -5.23 16.57
N THR A 142 10.38 -4.69 15.75
CA THR A 142 11.60 -4.05 16.23
C THR A 142 11.32 -2.84 17.13
N ALA A 143 10.35 -2.00 16.76
CA ALA A 143 10.03 -0.78 17.49
C ALA A 143 9.45 -1.05 18.88
N PHE A 144 8.68 -2.13 19.01
CA PHE A 144 7.94 -2.45 20.23
C PHE A 144 8.42 -3.71 20.93
N ASP A 145 9.56 -4.25 20.52
CA ASP A 145 10.25 -5.36 21.19
C ASP A 145 10.43 -5.08 22.68
N GLY A 146 10.00 -6.05 23.51
CA GLY A 146 10.03 -5.99 24.96
C GLY A 146 9.15 -4.91 25.60
N SER A 147 8.20 -4.32 24.87
CA SER A 147 7.27 -3.32 25.41
C SER A 147 5.95 -3.92 25.88
N ASP A 148 5.28 -3.24 26.82
CA ASP A 148 3.91 -3.55 27.24
C ASP A 148 2.84 -2.90 26.35
N ALA A 149 3.21 -2.50 25.13
CA ALA A 149 2.28 -1.84 24.22
C ALA A 149 1.18 -2.81 23.77
N VAL A 150 -0.05 -2.30 23.69
CA VAL A 150 -1.23 -3.07 23.28
C VAL A 150 -1.55 -2.79 21.81
N PHE A 151 -1.65 -3.85 21.02
CA PHE A 151 -1.90 -3.76 19.58
C PHE A 151 -3.34 -4.16 19.24
N THR A 152 -3.93 -3.45 18.28
CA THR A 152 -5.18 -3.84 17.64
C THR A 152 -5.02 -3.69 16.14
N ALA A 153 -5.02 -4.82 15.42
CA ALA A 153 -5.00 -4.85 13.97
C ALA A 153 -6.42 -5.05 13.42
N VAL A 154 -6.77 -4.27 12.40
CA VAL A 154 -8.05 -4.31 11.70
C VAL A 154 -7.75 -4.45 10.20
N GLY A 155 -8.49 -5.33 9.53
CA GLY A 155 -8.40 -5.51 8.09
C GLY A 155 -9.27 -6.68 7.60
N ASP A 156 -9.19 -6.97 6.31
CA ASP A 156 -9.99 -8.01 5.65
C ASP A 156 -9.12 -8.79 4.65
N ASP A 157 -8.85 -10.07 4.95
CA ASP A 157 -8.07 -10.96 4.08
C ASP A 157 -8.60 -11.02 2.63
N LYS A 158 -9.92 -10.86 2.44
CA LYS A 158 -10.56 -10.91 1.12
C LYS A 158 -10.31 -9.65 0.29
N GLN A 159 -9.85 -8.57 0.93
CA GLN A 159 -9.54 -7.29 0.28
C GLN A 159 -8.05 -7.12 0.02
N ARG A 160 -7.23 -8.16 0.24
CA ARG A 160 -5.79 -8.12 -0.05
C ARG A 160 -5.55 -7.99 -1.56
N ILE A 161 -5.26 -6.77 -2.00
CA ILE A 161 -4.97 -6.44 -3.40
C ILE A 161 -3.51 -6.03 -3.61
N MET A 162 -2.73 -5.86 -2.53
CA MET A 162 -1.34 -5.40 -2.58
C MET A 162 -0.30 -6.51 -2.53
N GLY A 163 -0.67 -7.76 -2.85
CA GLY A 163 0.28 -8.89 -2.88
C GLY A 163 1.49 -8.67 -3.81
N TRP A 164 1.31 -7.93 -4.91
CA TRP A 164 2.39 -7.54 -5.82
C TRP A 164 3.39 -6.54 -5.21
N ALA A 165 2.99 -5.82 -4.15
CA ALA A 165 3.83 -4.90 -3.40
C ALA A 165 4.52 -5.56 -2.20
N GLY A 166 4.45 -6.89 -2.08
CA GLY A 166 5.10 -7.64 -1.00
C GLY A 166 4.31 -7.68 0.31
N ALA A 167 2.99 -7.47 0.25
CA ALA A 167 2.11 -7.73 1.39
C ALA A 167 2.24 -9.18 1.86
N MET A 168 2.25 -9.39 3.18
CA MET A 168 2.41 -10.71 3.78
C MET A 168 1.19 -11.58 3.48
N ASN A 169 1.44 -12.84 3.11
CA ASN A 169 0.36 -13.77 2.79
C ASN A 169 -0.38 -14.30 4.03
N ASP A 170 0.28 -14.24 5.18
CA ASP A 170 -0.09 -14.80 6.48
C ASP A 170 -0.09 -13.71 7.56
N ALA A 171 -0.29 -12.44 7.19
CA ALA A 171 -0.14 -11.27 8.06
C ALA A 171 -0.88 -11.41 9.41
N PHE A 172 -2.16 -11.80 9.37
CA PHE A 172 -2.98 -11.95 10.58
C PHE A 172 -2.60 -13.18 11.40
N ASP A 173 -2.20 -14.28 10.75
CA ASP A 173 -1.78 -15.50 11.46
C ASP A 173 -0.46 -15.24 12.20
N GLN A 174 0.47 -14.51 11.59
CA GLN A 174 1.70 -14.03 12.23
C GLN A 174 1.37 -13.10 13.40
N PHE A 175 0.43 -12.17 13.21
CA PHE A 175 0.02 -11.24 14.27
C PHE A 175 -0.56 -11.97 15.49
N GLU A 176 -1.39 -13.00 15.28
CA GLU A 176 -1.91 -13.83 16.38
C GLU A 176 -0.81 -14.57 17.11
N ASN A 177 0.11 -15.19 16.37
CA ASN A 177 1.19 -15.96 16.96
C ASN A 177 2.16 -15.08 17.76
N ASP A 178 2.57 -13.95 17.19
CA ASP A 178 3.64 -13.11 17.75
C ASP A 178 3.13 -12.17 18.86
N PHE A 179 1.88 -11.70 18.78
CA PHE A 179 1.29 -10.81 19.78
C PHE A 179 0.29 -11.51 20.73
N GLY A 180 0.07 -12.82 20.58
CA GLY A 180 -0.94 -13.56 21.35
C GLY A 180 -2.35 -12.98 21.17
N ALA A 181 -2.63 -12.44 19.98
CA ALA A 181 -3.84 -11.67 19.72
C ALA A 181 -5.08 -12.58 19.66
N ARG A 182 -6.24 -12.01 20.00
CA ARG A 182 -7.53 -12.68 19.86
C ARG A 182 -8.23 -12.21 18.60
N ARG A 183 -8.41 -13.08 17.61
CA ARG A 183 -9.20 -12.75 16.40
C ARG A 183 -10.67 -12.55 16.75
N ILE A 184 -11.26 -11.49 16.20
CA ILE A 184 -12.68 -11.18 16.31
C ILE A 184 -13.18 -10.87 14.91
N THR A 185 -14.10 -11.69 14.40
CA THR A 185 -14.73 -11.46 13.10
C THR A 185 -15.94 -10.54 13.22
N LEU A 186 -15.97 -9.49 12.41
CA LEU A 186 -17.12 -8.59 12.30
C LEU A 186 -17.94 -8.96 11.06
N LEU A 187 -19.14 -9.50 11.28
CA LEU A 187 -20.02 -9.96 10.20
C LEU A 187 -21.11 -8.95 9.81
N SER A 188 -21.19 -7.81 10.48
CA SER A 188 -22.21 -6.79 10.18
C SER A 188 -21.71 -5.76 9.17
N ASN A 189 -22.35 -5.67 8.01
CA ASN A 189 -22.08 -4.65 7.01
C ASN A 189 -23.07 -3.49 7.15
N TRP A 190 -22.57 -2.37 7.65
CA TRP A 190 -23.35 -1.15 7.88
C TRP A 190 -23.37 -0.20 6.67
N ARG A 191 -22.61 -0.49 5.61
CA ARG A 191 -22.49 0.35 4.42
C ARG A 191 -23.51 -0.02 3.34
N SER A 192 -23.68 -1.31 3.10
CA SER A 192 -24.47 -1.84 1.99
C SER A 192 -25.78 -2.44 2.49
N HIS A 193 -26.85 -2.25 1.72
CA HIS A 193 -28.13 -2.94 1.95
C HIS A 193 -28.07 -4.39 1.46
N ALA A 194 -29.10 -5.17 1.82
CA ALA A 194 -29.14 -6.62 1.62
C ALA A 194 -28.85 -7.08 0.18
N ASP A 195 -29.42 -6.42 -0.83
CA ASP A 195 -29.25 -6.84 -2.23
C ASP A 195 -27.79 -6.71 -2.71
N LEU A 196 -27.10 -5.62 -2.34
CA LEU A 196 -25.67 -5.45 -2.65
C LEU A 196 -24.78 -6.43 -1.89
N VAL A 197 -25.08 -6.71 -0.61
CA VAL A 197 -24.35 -7.72 0.18
C VAL A 197 -24.51 -9.10 -0.44
N LEU A 198 -25.70 -9.43 -0.95
CA LEU A 198 -25.95 -10.70 -1.65
C LEU A 198 -25.09 -10.82 -2.92
N ILE A 199 -25.04 -9.77 -3.75
CA ILE A 199 -24.20 -9.76 -4.96
C ILE A 199 -22.73 -9.98 -4.59
N GLN A 200 -22.23 -9.28 -3.58
CA GLN A 200 -20.85 -9.42 -3.10
C GLN A 200 -20.57 -10.85 -2.60
N HIS A 201 -21.49 -11.43 -1.83
CA HIS A 201 -21.36 -12.78 -1.30
C HIS A 201 -21.31 -13.84 -2.42
N GLU A 202 -22.14 -13.71 -3.45
CA GLU A 202 -22.15 -14.62 -4.60
C GLU A 202 -20.83 -14.59 -5.39
N ILE A 203 -20.22 -13.40 -5.53
CA ILE A 203 -18.89 -13.26 -6.14
C ILE A 203 -17.83 -13.89 -5.25
N ALA A 204 -17.83 -13.57 -3.96
CA ALA A 204 -16.82 -14.06 -3.01
C ALA A 204 -16.85 -15.59 -2.89
N ARG A 205 -18.04 -16.20 -2.86
CA ARG A 205 -18.22 -17.66 -2.78
C ARG A 205 -17.61 -18.43 -3.96
N ARG A 206 -17.52 -17.79 -5.14
CA ARG A 206 -16.86 -18.40 -6.31
C ARG A 206 -15.33 -18.38 -6.21
N ILE A 207 -14.79 -17.47 -5.41
CA ILE A 207 -13.34 -17.35 -5.16
C ILE A 207 -12.95 -18.26 -3.99
N ASP A 208 -13.75 -18.24 -2.92
CA ASP A 208 -13.57 -19.04 -1.71
C ASP A 208 -14.91 -19.68 -1.29
N GLY A 209 -14.98 -21.00 -1.35
CA GLY A 209 -16.17 -21.76 -1.00
C GLY A 209 -16.55 -21.72 0.49
N ASN A 210 -15.63 -21.30 1.37
CA ASN A 210 -15.83 -21.24 2.81
C ASN A 210 -16.21 -19.82 3.31
N VAL A 211 -16.62 -18.93 2.40
CA VAL A 211 -16.90 -17.54 2.78
C VAL A 211 -18.08 -17.44 3.76
N GLU A 212 -17.84 -16.82 4.92
CA GLU A 212 -18.92 -16.54 5.87
C GLU A 212 -19.92 -15.53 5.32
N ALA A 213 -21.20 -15.71 5.69
CA ALA A 213 -22.27 -14.81 5.29
C ALA A 213 -22.23 -13.51 6.11
N VAL A 214 -22.18 -12.39 5.41
CA VAL A 214 -22.21 -11.05 5.99
C VAL A 214 -23.67 -10.62 6.17
N GLN A 215 -23.99 -10.04 7.33
CA GLN A 215 -25.31 -9.52 7.67
C GLN A 215 -25.41 -8.05 7.28
N ALA A 216 -26.26 -7.74 6.30
CA ALA A 216 -26.54 -6.37 5.93
C ALA A 216 -27.31 -5.63 7.04
N GLN A 217 -26.81 -4.46 7.41
CA GLN A 217 -27.43 -3.50 8.31
C GLN A 217 -27.73 -2.16 7.59
N GLY A 218 -27.24 -1.99 6.36
CA GLY A 218 -27.53 -0.82 5.54
C GLY A 218 -28.97 -0.77 5.06
N THR A 219 -29.52 0.44 4.96
CA THR A 219 -30.86 0.68 4.44
C THR A 219 -30.86 0.79 2.92
N ARG A 220 -31.93 0.29 2.30
CA ARG A 220 -32.14 0.49 0.86
C ARG A 220 -32.78 1.85 0.63
N GLU A 221 -32.08 2.71 -0.11
CA GLU A 221 -32.48 4.10 -0.37
C GLU A 221 -33.12 4.29 -1.76
N ILE A 222 -33.13 3.26 -2.60
CA ILE A 222 -33.64 3.31 -3.97
C ILE A 222 -34.77 2.31 -4.21
N GLU A 223 -35.76 2.75 -4.99
CA GLU A 223 -36.74 1.87 -5.62
C GLU A 223 -36.18 1.32 -6.95
N GLY A 224 -36.50 0.08 -7.30
CA GLY A 224 -36.09 -0.52 -8.59
C GLY A 224 -34.83 -1.39 -8.55
N GLU A 225 -34.10 -1.47 -9.67
CA GLU A 225 -32.93 -2.35 -9.80
C GLU A 225 -31.70 -1.78 -9.07
N VAL A 226 -30.93 -2.65 -8.40
CA VAL A 226 -29.74 -2.27 -7.61
C VAL A 226 -28.42 -2.44 -8.37
N SER A 227 -28.43 -3.19 -9.47
CA SER A 227 -27.27 -3.47 -10.29
C SER A 227 -27.69 -3.79 -11.71
N ALA A 228 -26.90 -3.37 -12.70
CA ALA A 228 -27.10 -3.70 -14.10
C ALA A 228 -25.78 -4.09 -14.76
N ILE A 229 -25.86 -4.89 -15.83
CA ILE A 229 -24.73 -5.18 -16.72
C ILE A 229 -25.04 -4.55 -18.06
N TRP A 230 -24.22 -3.58 -18.48
CA TRP A 230 -24.34 -2.94 -19.79
C TRP A 230 -23.26 -3.45 -20.74
N GLN A 231 -23.63 -3.66 -21.99
CA GLN A 231 -22.72 -4.06 -23.05
C GLN A 231 -22.80 -3.05 -24.18
N PHE A 232 -21.64 -2.56 -24.60
CA PHE A 232 -21.51 -1.55 -25.64
C PHE A 232 -20.71 -2.11 -26.82
N ARG A 233 -20.92 -1.55 -28.01
CA ARG A 233 -20.20 -1.99 -29.21
C ARG A 233 -18.76 -1.48 -29.24
N ASN A 234 -18.52 -0.31 -28.65
CA ASN A 234 -17.24 0.36 -28.60
C ASN A 234 -17.20 1.30 -27.37
N ALA A 235 -16.01 1.83 -27.07
CA ALA A 235 -15.78 2.71 -25.93
C ALA A 235 -16.49 4.07 -26.05
N ASP A 236 -16.68 4.60 -27.26
CA ASP A 236 -17.38 5.88 -27.45
C ASP A 236 -18.86 5.77 -27.07
N ASP A 237 -19.51 4.66 -27.43
CA ASP A 237 -20.89 4.36 -27.05
C ASP A 237 -21.01 4.23 -25.52
N GLU A 238 -20.08 3.52 -24.89
CA GLU A 238 -20.00 3.39 -23.42
C GLU A 238 -19.83 4.75 -22.75
N ASN A 239 -18.84 5.54 -23.16
CA ASN A 239 -18.52 6.84 -22.58
C ASN A 239 -19.70 7.80 -22.70
N ASN A 240 -20.35 7.86 -23.86
CA ASN A 240 -21.52 8.71 -24.08
C ASN A 240 -22.73 8.26 -23.27
N TYR A 241 -22.96 6.95 -23.17
CA TYR A 241 -24.06 6.41 -22.38
C TYR A 241 -23.86 6.67 -20.89
N LEU A 242 -22.66 6.36 -20.35
CA LEU A 242 -22.32 6.59 -18.95
C LEU A 242 -22.47 8.06 -18.58
N ALA A 243 -21.94 8.96 -19.41
CA ALA A 243 -22.04 10.40 -19.16
C ALA A 243 -23.51 10.87 -19.15
N GLU A 244 -24.34 10.37 -20.05
CA GLU A 244 -25.76 10.70 -20.11
C GLU A 244 -26.54 10.14 -18.93
N TRP A 245 -26.23 8.90 -18.53
CA TRP A 245 -26.83 8.25 -17.38
C TRP A 245 -26.52 9.03 -16.09
N VAL A 246 -25.24 9.34 -15.84
CA VAL A 246 -24.82 10.12 -14.67
C VAL A 246 -25.47 11.50 -14.67
N ARG A 247 -25.51 12.18 -15.83
CA ARG A 247 -26.15 13.50 -15.97
C ARG A 247 -27.61 13.44 -15.54
N ARG A 248 -28.35 12.42 -16.00
CA ARG A 248 -29.77 12.24 -15.67
C ARG A 248 -29.98 11.99 -14.17
N GLU A 249 -29.17 11.12 -13.57
CA GLU A 249 -29.27 10.84 -12.13
C GLU A 249 -28.97 12.07 -11.29
N VAL A 250 -27.93 12.84 -11.64
CA VAL A 250 -27.60 14.11 -10.99
C VAL A 250 -28.73 15.14 -11.16
N GLN A 251 -29.27 15.30 -12.36
CA GLN A 251 -30.36 16.26 -12.62
C GLN A 251 -31.67 15.90 -11.94
N SER A 252 -31.92 14.60 -11.71
CA SER A 252 -33.09 14.14 -10.96
C SER A 252 -33.03 14.50 -9.48
N GLY A 253 -31.86 14.92 -8.97
CA GLY A 253 -31.63 15.20 -7.56
C GLY A 253 -31.47 13.96 -6.69
N ARG A 254 -31.45 12.75 -7.27
CA ARG A 254 -31.26 11.49 -6.53
C ARG A 254 -29.85 11.33 -5.98
N VAL A 255 -28.85 11.86 -6.68
CA VAL A 255 -27.43 11.79 -6.28
C VAL A 255 -26.74 13.11 -6.57
N ALA A 256 -25.78 13.50 -5.73
CA ALA A 256 -24.88 14.59 -6.05
C ALA A 256 -23.75 14.09 -6.97
N PRO A 257 -23.10 14.96 -7.77
CA PRO A 257 -21.98 14.55 -8.62
C PRO A 257 -20.83 13.86 -7.87
N HIS A 258 -20.61 14.21 -6.60
CA HIS A 258 -19.56 13.62 -5.77
C HIS A 258 -19.93 12.27 -5.14
N ASP A 259 -21.20 11.84 -5.24
CA ASP A 259 -21.65 10.52 -4.78
C ASP A 259 -21.36 9.43 -5.83
N VAL A 260 -20.95 9.82 -7.04
CA VAL A 260 -20.67 8.91 -8.14
C VAL A 260 -19.17 8.64 -8.25
N ALA A 261 -18.79 7.36 -8.17
CA ALA A 261 -17.43 6.89 -8.42
C ALA A 261 -17.40 5.98 -9.66
N ILE A 262 -16.38 6.15 -10.51
CA ILE A 262 -16.11 5.28 -11.65
C ILE A 262 -14.83 4.49 -11.33
N LEU A 263 -14.97 3.18 -11.13
CA LEU A 263 -13.86 2.29 -10.81
C LEU A 263 -13.37 1.62 -12.10
N ILE A 264 -12.07 1.70 -12.35
CA ILE A 264 -11.42 1.17 -13.56
C ILE A 264 -10.26 0.28 -13.16
N ARG A 265 -9.96 -0.74 -13.96
CA ARG A 265 -8.99 -1.78 -13.60
C ARG A 265 -7.54 -1.28 -13.61
N MET A 266 -7.14 -0.54 -14.64
CA MET A 266 -5.78 -0.03 -14.85
C MET A 266 -5.80 1.25 -15.69
N ARG A 267 -4.69 2.02 -15.63
CA ARG A 267 -4.45 3.22 -16.47
C ARG A 267 -5.52 4.30 -16.31
N ALA A 268 -5.76 4.71 -15.06
CA ALA A 268 -6.74 5.75 -14.74
C ALA A 268 -6.57 7.03 -15.57
N ASP A 269 -5.33 7.46 -15.82
CA ASP A 269 -5.04 8.65 -16.62
C ASP A 269 -5.45 8.50 -18.09
N GLN A 270 -5.26 7.30 -18.67
CA GLN A 270 -5.68 7.02 -20.02
C GLN A 270 -7.21 7.03 -20.10
N VAL A 271 -7.88 6.32 -19.18
CA VAL A 271 -9.35 6.23 -19.16
C VAL A 271 -9.95 7.62 -18.94
N GLU A 272 -9.42 8.43 -18.03
CA GLU A 272 -9.84 9.82 -17.82
C GLU A 272 -9.80 10.62 -19.13
N GLY A 273 -8.71 10.50 -19.90
CA GLY A 273 -8.59 11.17 -21.20
C GLY A 273 -9.67 10.75 -22.21
N GLU A 274 -10.08 9.48 -22.17
CA GLU A 274 -11.12 8.92 -23.04
C GLU A 274 -12.54 9.33 -22.59
N ILE A 275 -12.83 9.31 -21.28
CA ILE A 275 -14.19 9.55 -20.75
C ILE A 275 -14.51 11.04 -20.53
N ALA A 276 -13.49 11.88 -20.24
CA ALA A 276 -13.68 13.27 -19.88
C ALA A 276 -14.40 14.12 -20.94
N PRO A 277 -14.14 13.98 -22.26
CA PRO A 277 -14.87 14.74 -23.28
C PRO A 277 -16.38 14.49 -23.25
N ALA A 278 -16.81 13.23 -23.08
CA ALA A 278 -18.23 12.87 -23.03
C ALA A 278 -18.95 13.44 -21.80
N PHE A 279 -18.26 13.47 -20.64
CA PHE A 279 -18.77 14.06 -19.41
C PHE A 279 -18.79 15.59 -19.47
N ALA A 280 -17.74 16.21 -20.00
CA ALA A 280 -17.65 17.66 -20.15
C ALA A 280 -18.75 18.20 -21.08
N ALA A 281 -19.06 17.49 -22.18
CA ALA A 281 -20.16 17.83 -23.07
C ALA A 281 -21.54 17.85 -22.37
N ARG A 282 -21.66 17.22 -21.20
CA ARG A 282 -22.86 17.14 -20.37
C ARG A 282 -22.78 17.99 -19.10
N GLY A 283 -21.77 18.85 -19.00
CA GLY A 283 -21.55 19.75 -17.86
C GLY A 283 -21.04 19.04 -16.60
N LEU A 284 -20.57 17.81 -16.71
CA LEU A 284 -20.00 17.04 -15.60
C LEU A 284 -18.48 17.17 -15.59
N ARG A 285 -17.89 17.24 -14.39
CA ARG A 285 -16.44 17.25 -14.20
C ARG A 285 -16.00 15.93 -13.56
N ILE A 286 -14.95 15.34 -14.11
CA ILE A 286 -14.32 14.15 -13.56
C ILE A 286 -13.10 14.58 -12.77
N ARG A 287 -12.89 13.93 -11.61
CA ARG A 287 -11.66 14.05 -10.82
C ARG A 287 -10.98 12.70 -10.76
N ASN A 288 -9.78 12.61 -11.30
CA ASN A 288 -8.95 11.41 -11.16
C ASN A 288 -8.23 11.41 -9.81
N ALA A 289 -8.68 10.53 -8.91
CA ALA A 289 -8.10 10.38 -7.58
C ALA A 289 -6.66 9.82 -7.61
N ALA A 290 -6.26 9.10 -8.66
CA ALA A 290 -4.93 8.51 -8.76
C ALA A 290 -3.82 9.58 -8.94
N ARG A 291 -4.13 10.71 -9.59
CA ARG A 291 -3.18 11.83 -9.73
C ARG A 291 -2.83 12.51 -8.40
N SER A 292 -3.74 12.43 -7.43
CA SER A 292 -3.58 13.14 -6.15
C SER A 292 -2.64 12.44 -5.17
N VAL A 293 -2.15 11.24 -5.50
CA VAL A 293 -1.21 10.46 -4.66
C VAL A 293 0.26 10.81 -4.96
N GLY A 294 0.52 11.60 -6.01
CA GLY A 294 1.89 11.92 -6.48
C GLY A 294 2.54 13.18 -5.91
N GLU A 295 1.81 14.05 -5.23
CA GLU A 295 2.38 15.22 -4.54
C GLU A 295 2.05 15.16 -3.05
N ILE A 296 2.80 14.35 -2.32
CA ILE A 296 2.90 14.52 -0.87
C ILE A 296 3.74 15.80 -0.65
N ARG A 297 3.06 16.91 -0.39
CA ARG A 297 3.69 18.13 0.12
C ARG A 297 4.15 17.97 1.56
#